data_AF-A0A7I8BJS6-F1
#
_entry.id   AF-A0A7I8BJS6-F1
#
_cell.length_a   1.000
_cell.length_b   1.000
_cell.length_c   1.000
_cell.angle_alpha   90.00
_cell.angle_beta   90.00
_cell.angle_gamma   90.00
#
_symmetry.space_group_name_H-M   'P 1'
#
loop_
_entity.id
_entity.type
_entity.pdbx_description
1 polymer ?
#
loop_
_entity_poly.entity_id
_entity_poly.type
_entity_poly.pdbx_seq_one_letter_code
_entity_poly.pdbx_strand_id
1 'polypeptide(L)'
;MSKGTVRFPESAIVDGRIGTSRITETIAGAAARLASADREPLQGALQKIARGIATQTGQTAQQVIAAWGAVDYSQALSPLERMQALGRLGTGRMNKTEAAYEHVLAARLHAGEILWYRFEAFKLRLADNTFYTPDFPVITATNELIFIEVKGRWTDKARAKTKIAAAQFPHRFLAIQRDGRHGWRVEDLTSRSW
;
A
#
# COMPACT_ATOMS: atom_id res chain seq x y z
N MET A 1 -14.84 -25.32 -40.82
CA MET A 1 -15.63 -25.50 -39.58
C MET A 1 -15.48 -24.24 -38.74
N SER A 2 -16.57 -23.51 -38.44
CA SER A 2 -16.51 -22.21 -37.76
C SER A 2 -16.10 -22.36 -36.29
N LYS A 3 -14.98 -21.74 -35.91
CA LYS A 3 -14.61 -21.51 -34.52
C LYS A 3 -15.53 -20.44 -33.95
N GLY A 4 -16.54 -20.82 -33.17
CA GLY A 4 -17.38 -19.80 -32.53
C GLY A 4 -18.67 -20.25 -31.84
N THR A 5 -18.96 -21.54 -31.69
CA THR A 5 -20.22 -21.95 -31.05
C THR A 5 -19.98 -23.03 -30.02
N VAL A 6 -20.11 -22.66 -28.74
CA VAL A 6 -20.19 -23.60 -27.61
C VAL A 6 -21.65 -24.01 -27.47
N ARG A 7 -21.94 -25.31 -27.58
CA ARG A 7 -23.29 -25.84 -27.33
C ARG A 7 -23.44 -26.12 -25.84
N PHE A 8 -24.47 -25.54 -25.22
CA PHE A 8 -24.89 -25.87 -23.86
C PHE A 8 -26.14 -26.77 -23.90
N PRO A 9 -26.31 -27.68 -22.93
CA PRO A 9 -27.56 -28.41 -22.78
C PRO A 9 -28.71 -27.43 -22.47
N GLU A 10 -29.91 -27.70 -23.00
CA GLU A 10 -31.09 -26.81 -22.86
C GLU A 10 -31.43 -26.51 -21.39
N SER A 11 -31.11 -27.44 -20.49
CA SER A 11 -31.24 -27.27 -19.03
C SER A 11 -30.35 -26.18 -18.42
N ALA A 12 -29.38 -25.64 -19.16
CA ALA A 12 -28.51 -24.56 -18.72
C ALA A 12 -29.05 -23.16 -19.06
N ILE A 13 -30.20 -23.09 -19.76
CA ILE A 13 -30.85 -21.87 -20.20
C ILE A 13 -32.17 -21.74 -19.44
N VAL A 14 -32.20 -20.86 -18.44
CA VAL A 14 -33.44 -20.48 -17.75
C VAL A 14 -33.60 -18.97 -17.93
N ASP A 15 -34.78 -18.52 -18.39
CA ASP A 15 -35.13 -17.12 -18.63
C ASP A 15 -34.11 -16.34 -19.48
N GLY A 16 -33.52 -17.00 -20.48
CA GLY A 16 -32.56 -16.38 -21.40
C GLY A 16 -31.20 -16.03 -20.78
N ARG A 17 -30.89 -16.53 -19.58
CA ARG A 17 -29.59 -16.37 -18.93
C ARG A 17 -28.90 -17.72 -18.76
N ILE A 18 -27.61 -17.78 -19.12
CA ILE A 18 -26.80 -19.00 -19.03
C ILE A 18 -26.24 -19.09 -17.61
N GLY A 19 -26.69 -20.08 -16.84
CA GLY A 19 -26.20 -20.37 -15.49
C GLY A 19 -27.18 -21.21 -14.68
N THR A 20 -26.71 -22.32 -14.10
CA THR A 20 -27.54 -23.09 -13.15
C THR A 20 -27.73 -22.27 -11.87
N SER A 21 -28.92 -22.29 -11.27
CA SER A 21 -29.26 -21.53 -10.05
C SER A 21 -28.23 -21.69 -8.91
N ARG A 22 -27.62 -22.89 -8.78
CA ARG A 22 -26.54 -23.15 -7.81
C ARG A 22 -25.31 -22.26 -8.02
N ILE A 23 -24.94 -21.98 -9.27
CA ILE A 23 -23.79 -21.11 -9.58
C ILE A 23 -24.14 -19.66 -9.23
N THR A 24 -25.36 -19.23 -9.54
CA THR A 24 -25.82 -17.87 -9.24
C THR A 24 -25.86 -17.60 -7.73
N GLU A 25 -26.36 -18.53 -6.92
CA GLU A 25 -26.37 -18.42 -5.46
C GLU A 25 -24.95 -18.44 -4.87
N THR A 26 -24.05 -19.28 -5.43
CA THR A 26 -22.66 -19.36 -4.96
C THR A 26 -21.88 -18.09 -5.28
N ILE A 27 -22.09 -17.54 -6.48
CA ILE A 27 -21.47 -16.28 -6.91
C ILE A 27 -22.06 -15.11 -6.14
N ALA A 28 -23.38 -15.04 -5.95
CA ALA A 28 -24.03 -14.00 -5.16
C ALA A 28 -23.57 -14.04 -3.68
N GLY A 29 -23.44 -15.23 -3.09
CA GLY A 29 -22.91 -15.41 -1.75
C GLY A 29 -21.43 -15.03 -1.63
N ALA A 30 -20.61 -15.36 -2.64
CA ALA A 30 -19.21 -14.94 -2.68
C ALA A 30 -19.06 -13.43 -2.88
N ALA A 31 -19.87 -12.82 -3.76
CA ALA A 31 -19.91 -11.39 -4.00
C ALA A 31 -20.37 -10.60 -2.78
N ALA A 32 -21.35 -11.11 -2.03
CA ALA A 32 -21.79 -10.53 -0.77
C ALA A 32 -20.68 -10.54 0.30
N ARG A 33 -19.88 -11.62 0.40
CA ARG A 33 -18.71 -11.70 1.29
C ARG A 33 -17.58 -10.75 0.86
N LEU A 34 -17.39 -10.54 -0.44
CA LEU A 34 -16.40 -9.61 -0.99
C LEU A 34 -16.81 -8.14 -0.84
N ALA A 35 -18.11 -7.84 -0.88
CA ALA A 35 -18.66 -6.50 -0.70
C ALA A 35 -18.86 -6.11 0.77
N SER A 36 -18.85 -7.09 1.67
CA SER A 36 -18.89 -6.88 3.11
C SER A 36 -17.63 -6.16 3.61
N ALA A 37 -17.80 -5.06 4.33
CA ALA A 37 -16.72 -4.40 5.08
C ALA A 37 -16.36 -5.15 6.38
N ASP A 38 -17.17 -6.13 6.78
CA ASP A 38 -16.88 -6.98 7.92
C ASP A 38 -15.71 -7.89 7.58
N ARG A 39 -14.65 -7.82 8.40
CA ARG A 39 -13.51 -8.72 8.27
C ARG A 39 -13.97 -10.14 8.58
N GLU A 40 -13.89 -11.02 7.59
CA GLU A 40 -14.04 -12.46 7.80
C GLU A 40 -13.10 -12.90 8.93
N PRO A 41 -13.60 -13.61 9.96
CA PRO A 41 -12.76 -14.03 11.07
C PRO A 41 -11.71 -15.02 10.56
N LEU A 42 -10.46 -14.55 10.50
CA LEU A 42 -9.24 -15.33 10.21
C LEU A 42 -9.19 -16.66 10.98
N GLN A 43 -9.88 -16.73 12.11
CA GLN A 43 -10.01 -17.88 12.98
C GLN A 43 -10.51 -19.15 12.24
N GLY A 44 -11.47 -19.04 11.33
CA GLY A 44 -12.00 -20.20 10.59
C GLY A 44 -11.02 -20.77 9.57
N ALA A 45 -10.29 -19.89 8.87
CA ALA A 45 -9.24 -20.29 7.93
C ALA A 45 -8.02 -20.85 8.67
N LEU A 46 -7.60 -20.20 9.76
CA LEU A 46 -6.50 -20.67 10.61
C LEU A 46 -6.80 -22.05 11.22
N GLN A 47 -8.04 -22.31 11.66
CA GLN A 47 -8.43 -23.63 12.17
C GLN A 47 -8.33 -24.74 11.11
N LYS A 48 -8.68 -24.46 9.85
CA LYS A 48 -8.56 -25.43 8.75
C LYS A 48 -7.09 -25.77 8.46
N ILE A 49 -6.23 -24.76 8.41
CA ILE A 49 -4.79 -24.94 8.18
C ILE A 49 -4.15 -25.66 9.37
N ALA A 50 -4.50 -25.27 10.61
CA ALA A 50 -3.99 -25.89 11.82
C ALA A 50 -4.37 -27.37 11.92
N ARG A 51 -5.60 -27.73 11.52
CA ARG A 51 -6.04 -29.13 11.45
C ARG A 51 -5.22 -29.94 10.45
N GLY A 52 -4.93 -29.39 9.27
CA GLY A 52 -4.11 -30.08 8.27
C GLY A 52 -2.68 -30.35 8.75
N ILE A 53 -2.08 -29.40 9.45
CA ILE A 53 -0.73 -29.54 10.02
C ILE A 53 -0.75 -30.50 11.21
N ALA A 54 -1.74 -30.40 12.09
CA ALA A 54 -1.98 -31.32 13.20
C ALA A 54 -2.05 -32.79 12.74
N THR A 55 -2.74 -33.08 11.64
CA THR A 55 -2.80 -34.44 11.06
C THR A 55 -1.44 -34.95 10.56
N GLN A 56 -0.52 -34.07 10.17
CA GLN A 56 0.81 -34.47 9.67
C GLN A 56 1.84 -34.59 10.80
N THR A 57 1.69 -33.82 11.88
CA THR A 57 2.65 -33.75 12.99
C THR A 57 2.24 -34.55 14.22
N GLY A 58 1.04 -35.14 14.23
CA GLY A 58 0.49 -35.85 15.39
C GLY A 58 0.09 -34.94 16.56
N GLN A 59 0.06 -33.62 16.33
CA GLN A 59 -0.34 -32.61 17.31
C GLN A 59 -1.86 -32.36 17.22
N THR A 60 -2.45 -31.74 18.24
CA THR A 60 -3.84 -31.25 18.15
C THR A 60 -3.89 -29.88 17.46
N ALA A 61 -5.00 -29.56 16.81
CA ALA A 61 -5.18 -28.25 16.18
C ALA A 61 -5.04 -27.08 17.18
N GLN A 62 -5.42 -27.28 18.44
CA GLN A 62 -5.22 -26.30 19.51
C GLN A 62 -3.75 -26.10 19.86
N GLN A 63 -2.94 -27.16 19.90
CA GLN A 63 -1.48 -27.05 20.12
C GLN A 63 -0.79 -26.31 18.97
N VAL A 64 -1.21 -26.57 17.72
CA VAL A 64 -0.69 -25.87 16.54
C VAL A 64 -1.05 -24.38 16.56
N ILE A 65 -2.31 -24.05 16.89
CA ILE A 65 -2.77 -22.65 16.99
C ILE A 65 -2.06 -21.91 18.13
N ALA A 66 -1.91 -22.55 19.30
CA ALA A 66 -1.21 -21.96 20.43
C ALA A 66 0.27 -21.72 20.12
N ALA A 67 0.93 -22.66 19.43
CA ALA A 67 2.30 -22.49 18.96
C ALA A 67 2.44 -21.31 18.00
N TRP A 68 1.50 -21.10 17.07
CA TRP A 68 1.51 -19.94 16.18
C TRP A 68 1.27 -18.62 16.90
N GLY A 69 0.36 -18.60 17.87
CA GLY A 69 0.07 -17.41 18.68
C GLY A 69 1.22 -17.02 19.61
N ALA A 70 2.10 -17.95 19.95
CA ALA A 70 3.28 -17.74 20.78
C ALA A 70 4.52 -17.29 19.98
N VAL A 71 4.46 -17.28 18.64
CA VAL A 71 5.56 -16.76 17.81
C VAL A 71 5.57 -15.25 17.88
N ASP A 72 6.58 -14.68 18.53
CA ASP A 72 6.85 -13.25 18.43
C ASP A 72 7.44 -12.93 17.04
N TYR A 73 6.57 -12.60 16.10
CA TYR A 73 6.95 -12.21 14.74
C TYR A 73 7.82 -10.95 14.69
N SER A 74 7.91 -10.16 15.77
CA SER A 74 8.77 -8.97 15.81
C SER A 74 10.27 -9.34 15.83
N GLN A 75 10.61 -10.52 16.37
CA GLN A 75 11.96 -11.08 16.41
C GLN A 75 12.34 -11.82 15.11
N ALA A 76 11.37 -12.26 14.33
CA ALA A 76 11.59 -13.05 13.10
C ALA A 76 11.90 -12.20 11.86
N LEU A 77 11.55 -10.91 11.86
CA LEU A 77 11.80 -10.02 10.73
C LEU A 77 13.22 -9.44 10.77
N SER A 78 13.91 -9.44 9.64
CA SER A 78 15.16 -8.72 9.48
C SER A 78 14.94 -7.20 9.66
N PRO A 79 15.99 -6.43 10.01
CA PRO A 79 15.89 -4.96 10.09
C PRO A 79 15.32 -4.31 8.81
N LEU A 80 15.63 -4.86 7.64
CA LEU A 80 15.12 -4.38 6.36
C LEU A 80 13.62 -4.63 6.22
N GLU A 81 13.13 -5.82 6.60
CA GLU A 81 11.71 -6.15 6.56
C GLU A 81 10.90 -5.32 7.56
N ARG A 82 11.45 -5.07 8.76
CA ARG A 82 10.83 -4.15 9.73
C ARG A 82 10.73 -2.72 9.17
N MET A 83 11.78 -2.24 8.50
CA MET A 83 11.76 -0.93 7.84
C MET A 83 10.71 -0.87 6.71
N GLN A 84 10.63 -1.92 5.88
CA GLN A 84 9.63 -2.01 4.82
C GLN A 84 8.20 -2.10 5.37
N ALA A 85 7.99 -2.82 6.48
CA ALA A 85 6.70 -2.92 7.16
C ALA A 85 6.27 -1.57 7.77
N LEU A 86 7.20 -0.80 8.34
CA LEU A 86 6.95 0.57 8.81
C LEU A 86 6.54 1.52 7.67
N GLY A 87 7.13 1.35 6.47
CA GLY A 87 6.70 2.07 5.26
C GLY A 87 5.39 1.55 4.65
N ARG A 88 4.79 0.50 5.21
CA ARG A 88 3.50 -0.09 4.80
C ARG A 88 2.40 0.15 5.83
N LEU A 89 2.57 1.09 6.75
CA LEU A 89 1.44 1.59 7.54
C LEU A 89 0.29 1.95 6.58
N GLY A 90 -0.93 1.60 6.95
CA GLY A 90 -2.10 1.78 6.06
C GLY A 90 -2.16 3.20 5.50
N THR A 91 -2.60 3.31 4.24
CA THR A 91 -2.72 4.58 3.51
C THR A 91 -3.27 5.70 4.39
N GLY A 92 -2.64 6.87 4.38
CA GLY A 92 -3.05 8.02 5.19
C GLY A 92 -2.52 8.04 6.64
N ARG A 93 -1.64 7.11 7.06
CA ARG A 93 -0.91 7.20 8.33
C ARG A 93 0.57 7.46 8.13
N MET A 94 1.03 8.57 8.69
CA MET A 94 2.45 8.93 8.74
C MET A 94 3.26 7.96 9.60
N ASN A 95 4.46 7.62 9.14
CA ASN A 95 5.49 7.05 9.98
C ASN A 95 6.11 8.13 10.90
N LYS A 96 7.00 7.70 11.81
CA LYS A 96 7.64 8.62 12.78
C LYS A 96 8.47 9.73 12.11
N THR A 97 9.10 9.44 10.98
CA THR A 97 9.97 10.40 10.27
C THR A 97 9.12 11.42 9.51
N GLU A 98 8.05 10.98 8.86
CA GLU A 98 7.07 11.84 8.19
C GLU A 98 6.39 12.76 9.19
N ALA A 99 5.93 12.24 10.33
CA ALA A 99 5.34 13.05 11.40
C ALA A 99 6.36 14.07 11.97
N ALA A 100 7.62 13.67 12.13
CA ALA A 100 8.66 14.59 12.57
C ALA A 100 8.94 15.71 11.54
N TYR A 101 8.78 15.43 10.24
CA TYR A 101 8.94 16.44 9.20
C TYR A 101 7.70 17.32 9.05
N GLU A 102 6.51 16.77 9.30
CA GLU A 102 5.25 17.51 9.36
C GLU A 102 5.34 18.70 10.34
N HIS A 103 5.96 18.50 11.51
CA HIS A 103 6.22 19.60 12.45
C HIS A 103 7.08 20.73 11.86
N VAL A 104 8.02 20.42 10.96
CA VAL A 104 8.80 21.44 10.24
C VAL A 104 7.90 22.20 9.27
N LEU A 105 7.06 21.50 8.50
CA LEU A 105 6.12 22.13 7.59
C LEU A 105 5.10 23.00 8.33
N ALA A 106 4.57 22.53 9.46
CA ALA A 106 3.68 23.29 10.32
C ALA A 106 4.32 24.60 10.78
N ALA A 107 5.58 24.57 11.24
CA ALA A 107 6.30 25.78 11.63
C ALA A 107 6.48 26.75 10.44
N ARG A 108 6.82 26.24 9.26
CA ARG A 108 6.96 27.05 8.04
C ARG A 108 5.63 27.65 7.57
N LEU A 109 4.53 26.94 7.76
CA LEU A 109 3.18 27.43 7.46
C LEU A 109 2.83 28.60 8.38
N HIS A 110 3.10 28.47 9.67
CA HIS A 110 2.89 29.56 10.65
C HIS A 110 3.79 30.78 10.36
N ALA A 111 5.01 30.56 9.86
CA ALA A 111 5.93 31.62 9.47
C ALA A 111 5.57 32.28 8.12
N GLY A 112 4.59 31.75 7.37
CA GLY A 112 4.22 32.24 6.06
C GLY A 112 5.19 31.90 4.93
N GLU A 113 6.16 31.00 5.17
CA GLU A 113 7.11 30.53 4.15
C GLU A 113 6.46 29.54 3.16
N ILE A 114 5.44 28.83 3.64
CA ILE A 114 4.57 27.99 2.82
C ILE A 114 3.12 28.42 3.05
N LEU A 115 2.31 28.31 2.00
CA LEU A 115 0.90 28.69 2.04
C LEU A 115 0.00 27.49 2.33
N TRP A 116 0.47 26.29 1.95
CA TRP A 116 -0.33 25.08 2.09
C TRP A 116 0.54 23.83 2.01
N TYR A 117 0.15 22.78 2.74
CA TYR A 117 0.63 21.42 2.53
C TYR A 117 -0.44 20.41 2.99
N ARG A 118 -0.39 19.20 2.44
CA ARG A 118 -1.18 18.04 2.91
C ARG A 118 -0.40 16.75 2.71
N PHE A 119 -0.67 15.75 3.55
CA PHE A 119 -0.06 14.43 3.45
C PHE A 119 -0.75 13.56 2.40
N GLU A 120 0.03 12.90 1.53
CA GLU A 120 -0.43 11.98 0.47
C GLU A 120 -1.59 12.52 -0.39
N ALA A 121 -1.69 13.84 -0.57
CA ALA A 121 -2.87 14.47 -1.17
C ALA A 121 -2.91 14.37 -2.70
N PHE A 122 -1.79 14.05 -3.34
CA PHE A 122 -1.65 13.96 -4.79
C PHE A 122 -1.26 12.54 -5.18
N LYS A 123 -1.77 12.11 -6.33
CA LYS A 123 -1.41 10.83 -6.95
C LYS A 123 -1.05 11.07 -8.41
N LEU A 124 0.25 11.07 -8.70
CA LEU A 124 0.81 11.33 -10.01
C LEU A 124 0.84 10.04 -10.83
N ARG A 125 0.22 10.04 -12.01
CA ARG A 125 0.25 8.88 -12.92
C ARG A 125 1.58 8.86 -13.66
N LEU A 126 2.34 7.77 -13.54
CA LEU A 126 3.63 7.55 -14.24
C LEU A 126 3.50 6.62 -15.46
N ALA A 127 2.54 5.70 -15.44
CA ALA A 127 2.17 4.78 -16.53
C ALA A 127 0.74 4.27 -16.30
N ASP A 128 0.24 3.34 -17.13
CA ASP A 128 -1.17 2.98 -17.17
C ASP A 128 -1.78 2.59 -15.82
N ASN A 129 -1.05 1.81 -15.02
CA ASN A 129 -1.43 1.39 -13.66
C ASN A 129 -0.34 1.70 -12.63
N THR A 130 0.56 2.63 -12.94
CA THR A 130 1.68 2.99 -12.08
C THR A 130 1.52 4.42 -11.62
N PHE A 131 1.46 4.59 -10.30
CA PHE A 131 1.31 5.90 -9.68
C PHE A 131 2.43 6.16 -8.67
N TYR A 132 2.75 7.43 -8.53
CA TYR A 132 3.61 7.96 -7.49
C TYR A 132 2.78 8.91 -6.62
N THR A 133 2.77 8.64 -5.32
CA THR A 133 2.12 9.50 -4.32
C THR A 133 3.25 10.14 -3.52
N PRO A 134 3.53 11.44 -3.71
CA PRO A 134 4.50 12.14 -2.87
C PRO A 134 3.98 12.26 -1.44
N ASP A 135 4.88 12.19 -0.46
CA ASP A 135 4.53 12.28 0.96
C ASP A 135 3.88 13.64 1.28
N PHE A 136 4.49 14.75 0.82
CA PHE A 136 3.98 16.12 1.05
C PHE A 136 4.06 16.99 -0.21
N PRO A 137 2.95 17.18 -0.95
CA PRO A 137 2.74 18.36 -1.79
C PRO A 137 2.69 19.64 -0.93
N VAL A 138 3.44 20.66 -1.35
CA VAL A 138 3.57 21.96 -0.66
C VAL A 138 3.44 23.10 -1.67
N ILE A 139 2.66 24.11 -1.33
CA ILE A 139 2.65 25.39 -2.04
C ILE A 139 3.49 26.39 -1.23
N THR A 140 4.55 26.93 -1.84
CA THR A 140 5.44 27.92 -1.20
C THR A 140 4.80 29.31 -1.18
N ALA A 141 5.39 30.24 -0.43
CA ALA A 141 5.03 31.67 -0.46
C ALA A 141 5.21 32.32 -1.85
N THR A 142 6.04 31.73 -2.71
CA THR A 142 6.26 32.14 -4.11
C THR A 142 5.26 31.50 -5.08
N ASN A 143 4.22 30.84 -4.59
CA ASN A 143 3.20 30.12 -5.35
C ASN A 143 3.75 28.94 -6.19
N GLU A 144 4.87 28.36 -5.79
CA GLU A 144 5.40 27.17 -6.45
C GLU A 144 4.86 25.89 -5.78
N LEU A 145 4.41 24.94 -6.59
CA LEU A 145 4.09 23.58 -6.11
C LEU A 145 5.36 22.73 -6.10
N ILE A 146 5.72 22.27 -4.90
CA ILE A 146 6.87 21.40 -4.64
C ILE A 146 6.36 20.09 -4.06
N PHE A 147 6.89 18.98 -4.56
CA PHE A 147 6.65 17.64 -4.00
C PHE A 147 7.81 17.23 -3.12
N ILE A 148 7.52 16.91 -1.87
CA ILE A 148 8.48 16.44 -0.90
C ILE A 148 8.28 14.96 -0.63
N GLU A 149 9.37 14.20 -0.72
CA GLU A 149 9.46 12.80 -0.31
C GLU A 149 10.34 12.69 0.95
N VAL A 150 9.78 12.23 2.05
CA VAL A 150 10.50 11.98 3.30
C VAL A 150 10.93 10.52 3.33
N LYS A 151 12.23 10.27 3.45
CA LYS A 151 12.77 8.90 3.52
C LYS A 151 13.83 8.76 4.61
N GLY A 152 13.83 7.60 5.26
CA GLY A 152 14.85 7.23 6.24
C GLY A 152 16.10 6.67 5.56
N ARG A 153 15.95 5.53 4.88
CA ARG A 153 17.03 4.92 4.08
C ARG A 153 16.53 4.71 2.66
N TRP A 154 17.33 5.13 1.69
CA TRP A 154 17.00 4.91 0.28
C TRP A 154 17.17 3.44 -0.10
N THR A 155 16.19 2.97 -0.87
CA THR A 155 16.36 1.82 -1.76
C THR A 155 16.34 2.36 -3.18
N ASP A 156 17.11 1.74 -4.09
CA ASP A 156 17.25 2.22 -5.46
C ASP A 156 15.90 2.36 -6.18
N LYS A 157 14.94 1.46 -5.87
CA LYS A 157 13.59 1.46 -6.43
C LYS A 157 12.77 2.70 -6.04
N ALA A 158 12.88 3.17 -4.79
CA ALA A 158 12.14 4.34 -4.34
C ALA A 158 12.66 5.60 -5.01
N ARG A 159 13.99 5.75 -5.09
CA ARG A 159 14.63 6.90 -5.73
C ARG A 159 14.32 6.98 -7.21
N ALA A 160 14.31 5.85 -7.91
CA ALA A 160 13.96 5.77 -9.32
C ALA A 160 12.54 6.29 -9.59
N LYS A 161 11.55 5.98 -8.75
CA LYS A 161 10.16 6.45 -8.94
C LYS A 161 10.05 7.98 -8.83
N THR A 162 10.66 8.58 -7.81
CA THR A 162 10.66 10.04 -7.64
C THR A 162 11.36 10.73 -8.80
N LYS A 163 12.50 10.18 -9.24
CA LYS A 163 13.25 10.64 -10.41
C LYS A 163 12.45 10.54 -11.71
N ILE A 164 11.73 9.44 -11.94
CA ILE A 164 10.82 9.29 -13.09
C ILE A 164 9.70 10.34 -13.03
N ALA A 165 9.11 10.59 -11.85
CA ALA A 165 8.11 11.64 -11.68
C ALA A 165 8.70 13.03 -11.99
N ALA A 166 9.89 13.34 -11.49
CA ALA A 166 10.60 14.58 -11.76
C ALA A 166 10.91 14.80 -13.26
N ALA A 167 11.10 13.73 -14.02
CA ALA A 167 11.28 13.81 -15.46
C ALA A 167 9.97 14.15 -16.21
N GLN A 168 8.82 13.68 -15.71
CA GLN A 168 7.50 13.80 -16.37
C GLN A 168 6.72 15.06 -15.99
N PHE A 169 6.88 15.58 -14.77
CA PHE A 169 6.08 16.69 -14.25
C PHE A 169 6.92 17.98 -14.10
N PRO A 170 6.38 19.15 -14.46
CA PRO A 170 7.10 20.43 -14.40
C PRO A 170 7.09 21.04 -12.98
N HIS A 171 7.37 20.22 -11.96
CA HIS A 171 7.38 20.61 -10.56
C HIS A 171 8.70 20.22 -9.91
N ARG A 172 9.02 20.86 -8.79
CA ARG A 172 10.22 20.50 -8.02
C ARG A 172 9.96 19.28 -7.17
N PHE A 173 10.94 18.38 -7.10
CA PHE A 173 10.89 17.18 -6.28
C PHE A 173 12.07 17.21 -5.31
N LEU A 174 11.76 17.24 -4.01
CA LEU A 174 12.77 17.29 -2.96
C LEU A 174 12.75 16.01 -2.14
N ALA A 175 13.92 15.42 -1.96
CA ALA A 175 14.16 14.32 -1.06
C ALA A 175 14.62 14.86 0.30
N ILE A 176 13.92 14.46 1.35
CA ILE A 176 14.20 14.85 2.73
C ILE A 176 14.64 13.61 3.51
N GLN A 177 15.82 13.71 4.12
CA GLN A 177 16.38 12.66 4.96
C GLN A 177 16.80 13.19 6.31
N ARG A 178 16.65 12.37 7.34
CA ARG A 178 17.09 12.75 8.69
C ARG A 178 18.63 12.82 8.71
N ASP A 179 19.17 13.93 9.19
CA ASP A 179 20.61 14.14 9.34
C ASP A 179 20.93 14.35 10.83
N GLY A 180 21.37 13.28 11.50
CA GLY A 180 21.57 13.26 12.94
C GLY A 180 20.28 13.44 13.76
N ARG A 181 20.41 13.99 14.97
CA ARG A 181 19.30 14.05 15.95
C ARG A 181 18.27 15.14 15.62
N HIS A 182 18.70 16.27 15.07
CA HIS A 182 17.83 17.44 14.83
C HIS A 182 17.89 18.00 13.41
N GLY A 183 18.78 17.48 12.56
CA GLY A 183 18.98 17.98 11.20
C GLY A 183 18.12 17.27 10.15
N TRP A 184 17.99 17.95 9.02
CA TRP A 184 17.40 17.41 7.80
C TRP A 184 18.33 17.72 6.62
N ARG A 185 18.68 16.68 5.89
CA ARG A 185 19.34 16.81 4.59
C ARG A 185 18.28 16.95 3.52
N VAL A 186 18.43 17.97 2.68
CA VAL A 186 17.59 18.21 1.51
C VAL A 186 18.40 17.88 0.26
N GLU A 187 17.83 17.07 -0.63
CA GLU A 187 18.38 16.78 -1.95
C GLU A 187 17.35 17.19 -3.01
N ASP A 188 17.77 18.00 -3.98
CA ASP A 188 16.92 18.37 -5.11
C ASP A 188 17.01 17.29 -6.19
N LEU A 189 15.89 16.62 -6.47
CA LEU A 189 15.78 15.55 -7.46
C LEU A 189 15.20 16.06 -8.80
N THR A 190 14.98 17.36 -8.92
CA THR A 190 14.38 17.99 -10.11
C THR A 190 15.34 18.04 -11.29
N SER A 191 16.65 18.14 -11.03
CA SER A 191 17.64 18.17 -12.13
C SER A 191 17.60 16.85 -12.90
N ARG A 192 17.77 16.90 -14.23
CA ARG A 192 17.82 15.69 -15.08
C ARG A 192 19.23 15.11 -15.22
N SER A 193 20.16 15.54 -14.37
CA SER A 193 21.60 15.27 -14.50
C SER A 193 22.05 14.05 -13.68
N TRP A 194 21.20 13.05 -13.51
CA TRP A 194 21.38 11.93 -12.59
C TRP A 194 21.26 10.57 -13.24
#